data_AF-A6R1M7-F1
#
_entry.id   AF-A6R1M7-F1
#
_cell.length_a   1.000
_cell.length_b   1.000
_cell.length_c   1.000
_cell.angle_alpha   90.00
_cell.angle_beta   90.00
_cell.angle_gamma   90.00
#
_symmetry.space_group_name_H-M   'P 1'
#
loop_
_entity.id
_entity.type
_entity.pdbx_description
1 polymer ?
#
loop_
_entity_poly.entity_id
_entity_poly.type
_entity_poly.pdbx_seq_one_letter_code
_entity_poly.pdbx_strand_id
1 'polypeptide(L)'
;MARATPPTLESLPDEVLHSILCYSPARTALALERTSRRFKSATNVPLLWRLHCQNDFKFWDQRHELARRLVEPVGSVDWKALYALRRRIDISTTQILDSIVKNQTGRIEKTHHIVEFGYDAKDTLLRHARAGEEWEDHLARRNAILGCLHRTMAIPVWNKLRNNEDVSLERALGAFDISQIVLRVS
;
A
#
# COMPACT_ATOMS: atom_id res chain seq x y z
N MET A 1 42.29 8.96 -33.69
CA MET A 1 40.84 9.21 -33.54
C MET A 1 40.38 8.62 -32.21
N ALA A 2 40.07 9.45 -31.22
CA ALA A 2 39.55 8.96 -29.95
C ALA A 2 38.11 8.44 -30.15
N ARG A 3 37.86 7.16 -29.84
CA ARG A 3 36.49 6.62 -29.81
C ARG A 3 35.73 7.36 -28.72
N ALA A 4 34.67 8.09 -29.09
CA ALA A 4 33.72 8.61 -28.13
C ALA A 4 33.14 7.42 -27.36
N THR A 5 33.35 7.38 -26.04
CA THR A 5 32.69 6.41 -25.18
C THR A 5 31.19 6.61 -25.28
N PRO A 6 30.40 5.55 -25.48
CA PRO A 6 28.95 5.69 -25.54
C PRO A 6 28.47 6.29 -24.21
N PRO A 7 27.48 7.20 -24.24
CA PRO A 7 26.96 7.82 -23.03
C PRO A 7 26.45 6.72 -22.09
N THR A 8 27.05 6.66 -20.91
CA THR A 8 26.63 5.75 -19.84
C THR A 8 25.65 6.46 -18.92
N LEU A 9 24.85 5.71 -18.16
CA LEU A 9 23.94 6.29 -17.17
C LEU A 9 24.68 7.17 -16.13
N GLU A 10 25.94 6.86 -15.85
CA GLU A 10 26.83 7.65 -14.97
C GLU A 10 27.22 9.01 -15.56
N SER A 11 27.07 9.22 -16.87
CA SER A 11 27.37 10.51 -17.50
C SER A 11 26.20 11.50 -17.44
N LEU A 12 24.99 11.05 -17.06
CA LEU A 12 23.80 11.91 -16.97
C LEU A 12 23.85 12.83 -15.74
N PRO A 13 23.32 14.06 -15.81
CA PRO A 13 23.09 14.90 -14.64
C PRO A 13 22.07 14.30 -13.65
N ASP A 14 22.16 14.70 -12.39
CA ASP A 14 21.29 14.16 -11.33
C ASP A 14 19.81 14.54 -11.54
N GLU A 15 19.52 15.68 -12.19
CA GLU A 15 18.16 16.12 -12.54
C GLU A 15 17.53 15.21 -13.60
N VAL A 16 18.34 14.74 -14.56
CA VAL A 16 17.89 13.81 -15.60
C VAL A 16 17.64 12.44 -15.00
N LEU A 17 18.55 11.97 -14.13
CA LEU A 17 18.36 10.74 -13.37
C LEU A 17 17.10 10.81 -12.51
N HIS A 18 16.89 11.91 -11.80
CA HIS A 18 15.70 12.13 -11.00
C HIS A 18 14.42 12.07 -11.85
N SER A 19 14.41 12.74 -13.01
CA SER A 19 13.29 12.71 -13.94
C SER A 19 12.98 11.29 -14.42
N ILE A 20 13.99 10.51 -14.82
CA ILE A 20 13.82 9.10 -15.22
C ILE A 20 13.22 8.29 -14.06
N LEU A 21 13.71 8.50 -12.84
CA LEU A 21 13.23 7.79 -11.65
C LEU A 21 11.79 8.14 -11.30
N CYS A 22 11.34 9.39 -11.48
CA CYS A 22 9.95 9.81 -11.25
C CYS A 22 8.94 9.07 -12.15
N TYR A 23 9.35 8.65 -13.34
CA TYR A 23 8.52 7.84 -14.26
C TYR A 23 8.78 6.33 -14.14
N SER A 24 9.71 5.92 -13.28
CA SER A 24 10.04 4.52 -13.06
C SER A 24 9.31 3.97 -11.83
N PRO A 25 9.00 2.67 -11.78
CA PRO A 25 8.51 2.06 -10.55
C PRO A 25 9.56 2.13 -9.43
N ALA A 26 9.13 2.25 -8.17
CA ALA A 26 10.05 2.39 -7.03
C ALA A 26 11.09 1.24 -6.91
N ARG A 27 10.76 0.04 -7.38
CA ARG A 27 11.71 -1.10 -7.46
C ARG A 27 12.97 -0.77 -8.28
N THR A 28 12.83 0.06 -9.31
CA THR A 28 13.95 0.49 -10.17
C THR A 28 14.91 1.37 -9.37
N ALA A 29 14.39 2.33 -8.59
CA ALA A 29 15.21 3.17 -7.71
C ALA A 29 15.94 2.33 -6.65
N LEU A 30 15.27 1.35 -6.04
CA LEU A 30 15.87 0.42 -5.06
C LEU A 30 16.97 -0.44 -5.68
N ALA A 31 16.76 -0.95 -6.90
CA ALA A 31 17.78 -1.73 -7.59
C ALA A 31 18.99 -0.86 -7.94
N LEU A 32 18.74 0.34 -8.49
CA LEU A 32 19.78 1.27 -8.93
C LEU A 32 20.65 1.76 -7.76
N GLU A 33 20.06 2.03 -6.60
CA GLU A 33 20.79 2.40 -5.36
C GLU A 33 21.91 1.42 -5.00
N ARG A 34 21.72 0.13 -5.28
CA ARG A 34 22.65 -0.93 -4.90
C ARG A 34 23.85 -1.04 -5.84
N THR A 35 23.87 -0.28 -6.92
CA THR A 35 24.89 -0.38 -7.98
C THR A 35 26.06 0.59 -7.79
N SER A 36 25.82 1.81 -7.30
CA SER A 36 26.89 2.79 -7.08
C SER A 36 26.57 3.79 -5.95
N ARG A 37 27.61 4.40 -5.38
CA ARG A 37 27.46 5.43 -4.33
C ARG A 37 26.73 6.68 -4.86
N ARG A 38 27.00 7.06 -6.11
CA ARG A 38 26.35 8.20 -6.75
C ARG A 38 24.86 7.94 -6.91
N PHE A 39 24.51 6.78 -7.46
CA PHE A 39 23.10 6.41 -7.61
C PHE A 39 22.39 6.26 -6.28
N LYS A 40 23.09 5.78 -5.23
CA LYS A 40 22.54 5.82 -3.88
C LYS A 40 22.17 7.23 -3.44
N SER A 41 22.99 8.24 -3.73
CA SER A 41 22.61 9.63 -3.43
C SER A 41 21.39 10.07 -4.25
N ALA A 42 21.41 9.83 -5.57
CA ALA A 42 20.36 10.25 -6.48
C ALA A 42 18.99 9.59 -6.22
N THR A 43 18.96 8.33 -5.80
CA THR A 43 17.72 7.60 -5.50
C THR A 43 17.18 7.87 -4.10
N ASN A 44 17.96 8.49 -3.19
CA ASN A 44 17.53 8.80 -1.82
C ASN A 44 16.97 10.23 -1.66
N VAL A 45 16.68 10.91 -2.77
CA VAL A 45 16.05 12.24 -2.74
C VAL A 45 14.63 12.16 -2.15
N PRO A 46 14.28 12.93 -1.11
CA PRO A 46 12.98 12.82 -0.45
C PRO A 46 11.78 13.08 -1.37
N LEU A 47 11.91 13.98 -2.36
CA LEU A 47 10.88 14.26 -3.38
C LEU A 47 10.46 13.01 -4.16
N LEU A 48 11.42 12.14 -4.49
CA LEU A 48 11.15 10.91 -5.24
C LEU A 48 10.27 9.95 -4.42
N TRP A 49 10.61 9.77 -3.14
CA TRP A 49 9.87 8.87 -2.27
C TRP A 49 8.51 9.42 -1.88
N ARG A 50 8.38 10.74 -1.74
CA ARG A 50 7.07 11.40 -1.59
C ARG A 50 6.17 11.09 -2.77
N LEU A 51 6.68 11.24 -4.00
CA LEU A 51 5.94 10.91 -5.23
C LEU A 51 5.50 9.44 -5.25
N HIS A 52 6.40 8.50 -4.94
CA HIS A 52 6.04 7.08 -4.86
C HIS A 52 4.98 6.79 -3.80
N CYS A 53 5.06 7.43 -2.62
CA CYS A 53 4.02 7.29 -1.59
C CYS A 53 2.64 7.76 -2.09
N GLN A 54 2.59 8.83 -2.89
CA GLN A 54 1.33 9.36 -3.44
C GLN A 54 0.79 8.52 -4.59
N ASN A 55 1.65 7.97 -5.45
CA ASN A 55 1.25 7.27 -6.67
C ASN A 55 0.98 5.78 -6.45
N ASP A 56 1.79 5.11 -5.63
CA ASP A 56 1.73 3.65 -5.48
C ASP A 56 0.65 3.19 -4.50
N PHE A 57 0.19 4.09 -3.62
CA PHE A 57 -0.75 3.78 -2.54
C PHE A 57 -1.91 4.78 -2.52
N LYS A 58 -3.13 4.28 -2.68
CA LYS A 58 -4.35 5.10 -2.68
C LYS A 58 -4.90 5.29 -1.28
N PHE A 59 -4.76 4.28 -0.42
CA PHE A 59 -5.28 4.31 0.94
C PHE A 59 -4.14 4.31 1.95
N TRP A 60 -4.29 5.21 2.92
CA TRP A 60 -3.37 5.40 4.03
C TRP A 60 -4.15 5.46 5.33
N ASP A 61 -3.65 4.77 6.34
CA ASP A 61 -4.20 4.85 7.68
C ASP A 61 -3.94 6.21 8.33
N GLN A 62 -4.88 6.67 9.15
CA GLN A 62 -4.81 7.99 9.79
C GLN A 62 -3.56 8.16 10.66
N ARG A 63 -3.01 7.05 11.20
CA ARG A 63 -1.77 7.04 12.00
C ARG A 63 -0.55 7.63 11.28
N HIS A 64 -0.56 7.66 9.94
CA HIS A 64 0.55 8.20 9.15
C HIS A 64 0.45 9.72 8.96
N GLU A 65 -0.69 10.33 9.28
CA GLU A 65 -0.95 11.77 9.11
C GLU A 65 -0.56 12.30 7.72
N LEU A 66 -0.76 11.48 6.67
CA LEU A 66 -0.22 11.76 5.33
C LEU A 66 -0.63 13.15 4.81
N ALA A 67 -1.90 13.52 4.98
CA ALA A 67 -2.41 14.83 4.53
C ALA A 67 -1.65 16.00 5.17
N ARG A 68 -1.33 15.91 6.47
CA ARG A 68 -0.53 16.91 7.17
C ARG A 68 0.91 16.90 6.66
N ARG A 69 1.54 15.71 6.58
CA ARG A 69 2.92 15.54 6.10
C ARG A 69 3.16 16.02 4.67
N LEU A 70 2.12 16.01 3.83
CA LEU A 70 2.20 16.53 2.47
C LEU A 70 2.28 18.07 2.42
N VAL A 71 1.79 18.77 3.44
CA VAL A 71 1.89 20.25 3.53
C VAL A 71 3.25 20.67 4.11
N GLU A 72 3.87 19.82 4.91
CA GLU A 72 5.17 20.08 5.52
C GLU A 72 6.31 20.09 4.47
N PRO A 73 7.44 20.76 4.77
CA PRO A 73 8.62 20.74 3.92
C PRO A 73 9.07 19.31 3.61
N VAL A 74 9.43 19.04 2.37
CA VAL A 74 9.72 17.68 1.90
C VAL A 74 10.85 16.99 2.68
N GLY A 75 11.78 17.76 3.27
CA GLY A 75 12.85 17.24 4.12
C GLY A 75 12.47 16.95 5.58
N SER A 76 11.27 17.30 6.06
CA SER A 76 10.86 17.04 7.46
C SER A 76 10.39 15.60 7.71
N VAL A 77 10.12 14.85 6.64
CA VAL A 77 9.57 13.49 6.70
C VAL A 77 10.52 12.52 6.03
N ASP A 78 10.81 11.40 6.70
CA ASP A 78 11.50 10.27 6.07
C ASP A 78 10.52 9.50 5.17
N TRP A 79 10.34 10.03 3.96
CA TRP A 79 9.44 9.46 2.95
C TRP A 79 9.85 8.05 2.53
N LYS A 80 11.14 7.73 2.53
CA LYS A 80 11.62 6.41 2.13
C LYS A 80 11.31 5.37 3.20
N ALA A 81 11.51 5.69 4.48
CA ALA A 81 11.11 4.82 5.57
C ALA A 81 9.59 4.59 5.59
N LEU A 82 8.80 5.66 5.34
CA LEU A 82 7.34 5.56 5.22
C LEU A 82 6.91 4.64 4.08
N TYR A 83 7.53 4.79 2.90
CA TYR A 83 7.30 3.90 1.76
C TYR A 83 7.65 2.45 2.10
N ALA A 84 8.82 2.22 2.72
CA ALA A 84 9.28 0.89 3.10
C ALA A 84 8.38 0.23 4.15
N LEU A 85 7.83 1.00 5.09
CA LEU A 85 6.82 0.53 6.04
C LEU A 85 5.56 0.09 5.29
N ARG A 86 5.03 0.96 4.41
CA ARG A 86 3.81 0.70 3.65
C ARG A 86 3.95 -0.52 2.73
N ARG A 87 5.13 -0.72 2.14
CA ARG A 87 5.45 -1.89 1.31
C ARG A 87 5.57 -3.17 2.13
N ARG A 88 6.12 -3.11 3.35
CA ARG A 88 6.15 -4.26 4.26
C ARG A 88 4.73 -4.70 4.62
N ILE A 89 3.83 -3.76 4.92
CA ILE A 89 2.42 -4.07 5.18
C ILE A 89 1.75 -4.74 3.96
N ASP A 90 2.02 -4.27 2.74
CA ASP A 90 1.49 -4.87 1.50
C ASP A 90 1.95 -6.34 1.32
N ILE A 91 3.23 -6.61 1.59
CA ILE A 91 3.79 -7.98 1.54
C ILE A 91 3.17 -8.85 2.64
N SER A 92 3.17 -8.39 3.89
CA SER A 92 2.62 -9.13 5.02
C SER A 92 1.13 -9.44 4.82
N THR A 93 0.35 -8.46 4.36
CA THR A 93 -1.09 -8.65 4.07
C THR A 93 -1.30 -9.75 3.03
N THR A 94 -0.49 -9.76 1.96
CA THR A 94 -0.55 -10.81 0.94
C THR A 94 -0.22 -12.19 1.53
N GLN A 95 0.87 -12.29 2.30
CA GLN A 95 1.29 -13.55 2.91
C GLN A 95 0.25 -14.11 3.88
N ILE A 96 -0.37 -13.26 4.69
CA ILE A 96 -1.41 -13.66 5.64
C ILE A 96 -2.67 -14.08 4.89
N LEU A 97 -3.06 -13.35 3.85
CA LEU A 97 -4.20 -13.72 3.01
C LEU A 97 -3.98 -15.08 2.35
N ASP A 98 -2.81 -15.32 1.76
CA ASP A 98 -2.46 -16.62 1.17
C ASP A 98 -2.49 -17.73 2.22
N SER A 99 -2.07 -17.46 3.46
CA SER A 99 -2.15 -18.40 4.58
C SER A 99 -3.59 -18.69 5.03
N ILE A 100 -4.48 -17.69 4.99
CA ILE A 100 -5.92 -17.86 5.28
C ILE A 100 -6.58 -18.73 4.21
N VAL A 101 -6.23 -18.50 2.94
CA VAL A 101 -6.81 -19.26 1.82
C VAL A 101 -6.35 -20.71 1.87
N LYS A 102 -5.03 -20.95 2.04
CA LYS A 102 -4.45 -22.30 2.10
C LYS A 102 -4.87 -23.09 3.34
N ASN A 103 -4.92 -22.46 4.52
CA ASN A 103 -5.13 -23.15 5.80
C ASN A 103 -6.34 -22.60 6.57
N GLN A 104 -7.20 -23.49 7.07
CA GLN A 104 -8.38 -23.11 7.86
C GLN A 104 -8.04 -22.72 9.31
N THR A 105 -6.92 -23.19 9.85
CA THR A 105 -6.52 -22.93 11.23
C THR A 105 -6.06 -21.49 11.45
N GLY A 106 -6.51 -20.90 12.56
CA GLY A 106 -6.13 -19.55 13.00
C GLY A 106 -6.60 -18.42 12.07
N ARG A 107 -7.63 -18.65 11.25
CA ARG A 107 -8.15 -17.64 10.31
C ARG A 107 -8.62 -16.38 11.02
N ILE A 108 -9.19 -16.51 12.21
CA ILE A 108 -9.68 -15.36 12.99
C ILE A 108 -8.50 -14.49 13.44
N GLU A 109 -7.45 -15.07 14.04
CA GLU A 109 -6.26 -14.30 14.46
C GLU A 109 -5.54 -13.67 13.26
N LYS A 110 -5.38 -14.43 12.17
CA LYS A 110 -4.78 -13.92 10.92
C LYS A 110 -5.58 -12.74 10.34
N THR A 111 -6.91 -12.83 10.38
CA THR A 111 -7.78 -11.74 9.95
C THR A 111 -7.63 -10.53 10.87
N HIS A 112 -7.53 -10.75 12.19
CA HIS A 112 -7.28 -9.67 13.15
C HIS A 112 -5.97 -8.94 12.85
N HIS A 113 -4.91 -9.68 12.49
CA HIS A 113 -3.64 -9.06 12.14
C HIS A 113 -3.72 -8.18 10.87
N ILE A 114 -4.54 -8.58 9.88
CA ILE A 114 -4.84 -7.72 8.72
C ILE A 114 -5.63 -6.47 9.14
N VAL A 115 -6.56 -6.60 10.10
CA VAL A 115 -7.33 -5.48 10.64
C VAL A 115 -6.43 -4.47 11.37
N GLU A 116 -5.40 -4.93 12.08
CA GLU A 116 -4.44 -4.06 12.78
C GLU A 116 -3.65 -3.13 11.84
N PHE A 117 -3.43 -3.54 10.58
CA PHE A 117 -2.86 -2.69 9.54
C PHE A 117 -3.80 -1.55 9.10
N GLY A 118 -5.10 -1.64 9.43
CA GLY A 118 -6.07 -0.61 9.13
C GLY A 118 -6.22 -0.33 7.63
N TYR A 119 -6.29 0.94 7.25
CA TYR A 119 -6.50 1.33 5.85
C TYR A 119 -5.31 0.98 4.94
N ASP A 120 -4.13 0.72 5.49
CA ASP A 120 -2.97 0.33 4.69
C ASP A 120 -3.14 -1.06 4.06
N ALA A 121 -3.92 -1.97 4.67
CA ALA A 121 -4.20 -3.26 4.03
C ALA A 121 -5.13 -3.13 2.81
N LYS A 122 -5.86 -2.01 2.68
CA LYS A 122 -6.98 -1.87 1.75
C LYS A 122 -6.57 -1.98 0.27
N ASP A 123 -5.49 -1.31 -0.13
CA ASP A 123 -5.00 -1.40 -1.52
C ASP A 123 -4.65 -2.84 -1.89
N THR A 124 -4.01 -3.57 -0.99
CA THR A 124 -3.63 -4.96 -1.17
C THR A 124 -4.86 -5.85 -1.29
N LEU A 125 -5.81 -5.73 -0.35
CA LEU A 125 -7.05 -6.50 -0.37
C LEU A 125 -7.86 -6.26 -1.64
N LEU A 126 -7.97 -5.01 -2.10
CA LEU A 126 -8.66 -4.69 -3.36
C LEU A 126 -7.92 -5.24 -4.59
N ARG A 127 -6.59 -5.22 -4.60
CA ARG A 127 -5.78 -5.81 -5.67
C ARG A 127 -6.06 -7.31 -5.81
N HIS A 128 -6.07 -8.03 -4.68
CA HIS A 128 -6.40 -9.46 -4.66
C HIS A 128 -7.89 -9.73 -4.98
N ALA A 129 -8.81 -8.83 -4.60
CA ALA A 129 -10.23 -8.99 -4.93
C ALA A 129 -10.51 -8.89 -6.43
N ARG A 130 -9.74 -8.04 -7.13
CA ARG A 130 -9.83 -7.84 -8.58
C ARG A 130 -9.06 -8.88 -9.39
N ALA A 131 -8.21 -9.67 -8.75
CA ALA A 131 -7.34 -10.62 -9.43
C ALA A 131 -8.10 -11.76 -10.17
N GLY A 132 -9.42 -11.85 -10.01
CA GLY A 132 -10.30 -12.58 -10.93
C GLY A 132 -10.09 -14.09 -10.96
N GLU A 133 -10.63 -14.72 -12.01
CA GLU A 133 -10.58 -16.16 -12.28
C GLU A 133 -9.17 -16.69 -12.59
N GLU A 134 -8.18 -15.81 -12.74
CA GLU A 134 -6.76 -16.15 -12.96
C GLU A 134 -6.19 -17.01 -11.81
N TRP A 135 -6.82 -16.96 -10.64
CA TRP A 135 -6.46 -17.78 -9.49
C TRP A 135 -7.44 -18.96 -9.35
N GLU A 136 -6.92 -20.18 -9.29
CA GLU A 136 -7.71 -21.38 -8.97
C GLU A 136 -8.49 -21.21 -7.64
N ASP A 137 -7.94 -20.43 -6.70
CA ASP A 137 -8.51 -20.16 -5.37
C ASP A 137 -9.41 -18.91 -5.29
N HIS A 138 -9.82 -18.32 -6.42
CA HIS A 138 -10.45 -16.99 -6.46
C HIS A 138 -11.70 -16.85 -5.57
N LEU A 139 -12.56 -17.88 -5.46
CA LEU A 139 -13.74 -17.84 -4.59
C LEU A 139 -13.36 -17.80 -3.11
N ALA A 140 -12.43 -18.68 -2.69
CA ALA A 140 -11.95 -18.73 -1.32
C ALA A 140 -11.22 -17.43 -0.93
N ARG A 141 -10.41 -16.91 -1.85
CA ARG A 141 -9.72 -15.62 -1.71
C ARG A 141 -10.71 -14.45 -1.59
N ARG A 142 -11.73 -14.40 -2.45
CA ARG A 142 -12.79 -13.37 -2.39
C ARG A 142 -13.53 -13.40 -1.06
N ASN A 143 -13.91 -14.59 -0.57
CA ASN A 143 -14.59 -14.73 0.72
C ASN A 143 -13.71 -14.28 1.89
N ALA A 144 -12.43 -14.66 1.90
CA ALA A 144 -11.47 -14.20 2.90
C ALA A 144 -11.32 -12.67 2.90
N ILE A 145 -11.23 -12.06 1.72
CA ILE A 145 -11.10 -10.61 1.56
C ILE A 145 -12.35 -9.89 2.06
N LEU A 146 -13.55 -10.35 1.70
CA LEU A 146 -14.80 -9.76 2.20
C LEU A 146 -14.85 -9.77 3.73
N GLY A 147 -14.45 -10.90 4.33
CA GLY A 147 -14.34 -11.02 5.78
C GLY A 147 -13.32 -10.07 6.41
N CYS A 148 -12.18 -9.83 5.75
CA CYS A 148 -11.18 -8.86 6.19
C CYS A 148 -11.71 -7.43 6.06
N LEU A 149 -12.21 -7.05 4.88
CA LEU A 149 -12.74 -5.71 4.62
C LEU A 149 -13.89 -5.36 5.57
N HIS A 150 -14.79 -6.30 5.85
CA HIS A 150 -15.86 -6.08 6.82
C HIS A 150 -15.31 -5.75 8.22
N ARG A 151 -14.33 -6.51 8.70
CA ARG A 151 -13.74 -6.29 10.02
C ARG A 151 -12.86 -5.05 10.09
N THR A 152 -12.16 -4.70 9.01
CA THR A 152 -11.29 -3.51 8.95
C THR A 152 -12.08 -2.22 8.72
N MET A 153 -13.20 -2.28 8.01
CA MET A 153 -13.90 -1.08 7.52
C MET A 153 -15.25 -0.87 8.18
N ALA A 154 -16.08 -1.91 8.30
CA ALA A 154 -17.44 -1.77 8.80
C ALA A 154 -17.46 -1.73 10.33
N ILE A 155 -16.76 -2.65 11.02
CA ILE A 155 -16.76 -2.71 12.49
C ILE A 155 -16.31 -1.39 13.15
N PRO A 156 -15.22 -0.73 12.71
CA PRO A 156 -14.82 0.54 13.32
C PRO A 156 -15.87 1.63 13.10
N VAL A 157 -16.52 1.66 11.93
CA VAL A 157 -17.61 2.62 11.64
C VAL A 157 -18.82 2.37 12.53
N TRP A 158 -19.23 1.12 12.69
CA TRP A 158 -20.34 0.75 13.58
C TRP A 158 -20.05 1.08 15.04
N ASN A 159 -18.81 0.85 15.50
CA ASN A 159 -18.41 1.24 16.85
C ASN A 159 -18.50 2.75 17.07
N LYS A 160 -18.07 3.56 16.10
CA LYS A 160 -18.18 5.03 16.15
C LYS A 160 -19.63 5.49 16.21
N LEU A 161 -20.48 4.94 15.34
CA LEU A 161 -21.92 5.24 15.35
C LEU A 161 -22.58 4.87 16.69
N ARG A 162 -22.23 3.71 17.25
CA ARG A 162 -22.73 3.28 18.58
C ARG A 162 -22.28 4.22 19.71
N ASN A 163 -21.06 4.76 19.60
CA ASN A 163 -20.51 5.71 20.57
C ASN A 163 -20.98 7.16 20.34
N ASN A 164 -21.92 7.37 19.41
CA ASN A 164 -22.44 8.70 19.04
C ASN A 164 -21.35 9.65 18.50
N GLU A 165 -20.28 9.10 17.91
CA GLU A 165 -19.25 9.85 17.21
C GLU A 165 -19.73 10.26 15.81
N ASP A 166 -19.23 11.40 15.33
CA ASP A 166 -19.61 11.90 14.00
C ASP A 166 -19.03 11.03 12.87
N VAL A 167 -19.92 10.49 12.04
CA VAL A 167 -19.60 9.66 10.89
C VAL A 167 -20.41 10.17 9.71
N SER A 168 -19.72 10.60 8.65
CA SER A 168 -20.35 11.00 7.39
C SER A 168 -21.28 9.90 6.86
N LEU A 169 -22.46 10.27 6.35
CA LEU A 169 -23.45 9.35 5.80
C LEU A 169 -22.87 8.38 4.76
N GLU A 170 -21.98 8.84 3.88
CA GLU A 170 -21.32 8.00 2.87
C GLU A 170 -20.51 6.85 3.49
N ARG A 171 -19.84 7.10 4.62
CA ARG A 171 -19.07 6.07 5.36
C ARG A 171 -19.99 5.09 6.08
N ALA A 172 -21.11 5.58 6.63
CA ALA A 172 -22.11 4.73 7.27
C ALA A 172 -22.78 3.80 6.24
N LEU A 173 -23.19 4.34 5.08
CA LEU A 173 -23.75 3.58 3.97
C LEU A 173 -22.74 2.57 3.40
N GLY A 174 -21.49 2.98 3.19
CA GLY A 174 -20.44 2.07 2.74
C GLY A 174 -20.16 0.92 3.73
N ALA A 175 -20.22 1.18 5.04
CA ALA A 175 -20.10 0.14 6.06
C ALA A 175 -21.29 -0.83 6.02
N PHE A 176 -22.51 -0.30 5.84
CA PHE A 176 -23.72 -1.09 5.71
C PHE A 176 -23.73 -1.99 4.47
N ASP A 177 -23.34 -1.48 3.31
CA ASP A 177 -23.28 -2.26 2.07
C ASP A 177 -22.28 -3.42 2.20
N ILE A 178 -21.11 -3.17 2.81
CA ILE A 178 -20.12 -4.21 3.08
C ILE A 178 -20.69 -5.25 4.06
N SER A 179 -21.45 -4.84 5.08
CA SER A 179 -22.10 -5.75 6.04
C SER A 179 -23.21 -6.59 5.41
N GLN A 180 -24.02 -6.03 4.50
CA GLN A 180 -25.07 -6.80 3.80
C GLN A 180 -24.52 -7.84 2.84
N ILE A 181 -23.42 -7.54 2.14
CA ILE A 181 -22.77 -8.50 1.23
C ILE A 181 -22.29 -9.75 1.99
N VAL A 182 -21.79 -9.59 3.21
CA VAL A 182 -21.34 -10.73 4.04
C VAL A 182 -22.53 -11.60 4.47
N LEU A 183 -23.66 -11.01 4.84
CA LEU A 183 -24.88 -11.75 5.23
C LEU A 183 -25.52 -12.54 4.09
N ARG A 184 -25.35 -12.11 2.83
CA ARG A 184 -25.86 -12.82 1.65
C ARG A 184 -24.99 -13.99 1.18
N VAL A 185 -23.76 -14.08 1.68
CA VAL A 185 -22.79 -15.13 1.33
C VAL A 185 -22.58 -16.12 2.49
N SER A 186 -23.23 -15.87 3.64
CA SER A 186 -23.30 -16.75 4.82
C SER A 186 -24.53 -17.66 4.74
#